data_AF-A0A1J6WZT4-F1
#
_entry.id   AF-A0A1J6WZT4-F1
#
_cell.length_a   1.000
_cell.length_b   1.000
_cell.length_c   1.000
_cell.angle_alpha   90.00
_cell.angle_beta   90.00
_cell.angle_gamma   90.00
#
_symmetry.space_group_name_H-M   'P 1'
#
loop_
_entity.id
_entity.type
_entity.pdbx_description
1 polymer ?
#
loop_
_entity_poly.entity_id
_entity_poly.type
_entity_poly.pdbx_seq_one_letter_code
_entity_poly.pdbx_strand_id
1 'polypeptide(L)' 'MRPEVGTHDHKKGSEIKEIFTDALQRDLSSDENLLINKWVQHFNQEERATIINMMKELVNKHKRHD' A
#
# COMPACT_ATOMS: atom_id res chain seq x y z
N MET A 1 32.47 1.42 10.40
CA MET A 1 31.07 1.32 10.86
C MET A 1 30.19 2.00 9.82
N ARG A 2 29.33 1.25 9.13
CA ARG A 2 28.28 1.82 8.26
C ARG A 2 27.01 1.93 9.10
N PRO A 3 26.27 3.05 9.07
CA PRO A 3 25.08 3.20 9.88
C PRO A 3 23.97 2.28 9.33
N GLU A 4 23.35 1.53 10.23
CA GLU A 4 22.17 0.71 9.96
C GLU A 4 21.00 1.66 9.70
N VAL A 5 20.70 1.88 8.41
CA VAL A 5 19.55 2.68 7.98
C VAL A 5 18.28 1.94 8.42
N GLY A 6 17.54 2.58 9.34
CA GLY A 6 16.32 2.04 9.95
C GLY A 6 15.28 1.57 8.93
N THR A 7 15.11 0.26 8.85
CA THR A 7 14.18 -0.48 7.96
C THR A 7 12.71 -0.43 8.41
N HIS A 8 12.29 0.59 9.17
CA HIS A 8 10.94 0.66 9.72
C HIS A 8 9.92 1.42 8.86
N ASP A 9 10.36 2.28 7.93
CA ASP A 9 9.44 3.07 7.07
C ASP A 9 9.01 2.30 5.81
N HIS A 10 9.87 1.39 5.31
CA HIS A 10 9.61 0.61 4.11
C HIS A 10 8.41 -0.35 4.21
N LYS A 11 8.00 -0.76 5.42
CA LYS A 11 6.89 -1.73 5.59
C LYS A 11 5.51 -1.13 5.30
N LYS A 12 5.29 0.17 5.56
CA LYS A 12 3.94 0.77 5.45
C LYS A 12 3.57 1.16 4.02
N GLY A 13 4.56 1.56 3.21
CA GLY A 13 4.36 1.75 1.77
C GLY A 13 4.07 0.42 1.05
N SER A 14 4.56 -0.70 1.60
CA SER A 14 4.32 -2.03 1.04
C SER A 14 2.88 -2.51 1.21
N GLU A 15 2.20 -2.21 2.32
CA GLU A 15 0.82 -2.68 2.55
C GLU A 15 -0.17 -2.18 1.49
N ILE A 16 -0.06 -0.92 1.06
CA ILE A 16 -0.96 -0.37 0.04
C ILE A 16 -0.71 -1.05 -1.31
N LYS A 17 0.55 -1.38 -1.62
CA LYS A 17 0.91 -2.11 -2.83
C LYS A 17 0.34 -3.52 -2.83
N GLU A 18 0.45 -4.22 -1.69
CA GLU A 18 -0.12 -5.57 -1.54
C GLU A 18 -1.63 -5.58 -1.80
N ILE A 19 -2.36 -4.57 -1.32
CA ILE A 19 -3.81 -4.45 -1.59
C ILE A 19 -4.07 -4.29 -3.10
N PHE A 20 -3.28 -3.46 -3.78
CA PHE A 20 -3.45 -3.27 -5.23
C PHE A 20 -3.10 -4.52 -6.03
N THR A 21 -2.01 -5.21 -5.71
CA THR A 21 -1.62 -6.46 -6.38
C THR A 21 -2.65 -7.56 -6.16
N ASP A 22 -3.18 -7.68 -4.94
CA ASP A 22 -4.24 -8.63 -4.59
C ASP A 22 -5.57 -8.30 -5.30
N ALA A 23 -5.96 -7.03 -5.35
CA ALA A 23 -7.21 -6.59 -5.98
C ALA A 23 -7.17 -6.67 -7.51
N LEU A 24 -6.04 -6.29 -8.12
CA LEU A 24 -5.86 -6.31 -9.58
C LEU A 24 -5.45 -7.70 -10.11
N GLN A 25 -5.13 -8.62 -9.21
CA GLN A 25 -4.59 -9.96 -9.52
C GLN A 25 -3.39 -9.91 -10.48
N ARG A 26 -2.56 -8.85 -10.40
CA ARG A 26 -1.34 -8.68 -11.18
C ARG A 26 -0.33 -7.81 -10.44
N ASP A 27 0.93 -7.97 -10.80
CA ASP A 27 1.99 -7.07 -10.36
C ASP A 27 1.78 -5.64 -10.87
N LEU A 28 2.26 -4.70 -10.07
CA LEU A 28 2.27 -3.28 -10.41
C LEU A 28 3.52 -2.96 -11.23
N SER A 29 3.33 -2.20 -12.32
CA SER A 29 4.45 -1.63 -13.06
C SER A 29 5.27 -0.67 -12.20
N SER A 30 6.45 -0.30 -12.70
CA SER A 30 7.33 0.66 -12.00
C SER A 30 6.67 2.04 -11.84
N ASP A 31 5.94 2.50 -12.86
CA ASP A 31 5.21 3.77 -12.83
C ASP A 31 4.04 3.75 -11.83
N GLU A 32 3.26 2.67 -11.80
CA GLU A 32 2.18 2.49 -10.82
C GLU A 32 2.74 2.46 -9.39
N ASN A 33 3.84 1.76 -9.18
CA ASN A 33 4.55 1.75 -7.89
C ASN A 33 5.03 3.13 -7.46
N LEU A 34 5.58 3.93 -8.40
CA LEU A 34 6.03 5.28 -8.13
C LEU A 34 4.87 6.20 -7.79
N LEU A 35 3.76 6.09 -8.52
CA LEU A 35 2.55 6.88 -8.29
C LEU A 35 1.95 6.59 -6.91
N ILE A 36 1.79 5.31 -6.57
CA ILE A 36 1.27 4.90 -5.25
C ILE A 36 2.19 5.41 -4.14
N ASN A 37 3.51 5.25 -4.29
CA ASN A 37 4.46 5.75 -3.30
C ASN A 37 4.35 7.27 -3.08
N LYS A 38 4.27 8.06 -4.16
CA LYS A 38 4.08 9.52 -4.07
C LYS A 38 2.77 9.88 -3.40
N TRP A 39 1.69 9.21 -3.78
CA TRP A 39 0.37 9.42 -3.18
C TRP A 39 0.37 9.15 -1.68
N VAL A 40 0.94 8.02 -1.26
CA VAL A 40 1.02 7.59 0.15
C VAL A 40 1.86 8.55 0.99
N GLN A 41 2.91 9.14 0.41
CA GLN A 41 3.77 10.10 1.11
C GLN A 41 3.04 11.35 1.60
N HIS A 42 1.90 11.72 1.00
CA HIS A 42 1.11 12.88 1.42
C HIS A 42 0.30 12.66 2.70
N PHE A 43 0.10 11.40 3.12
CA PHE A 43 -0.68 11.07 4.30
C PHE A 43 0.21 10.85 5.52
N ASN A 44 -0.29 11.26 6.68
CA ASN A 44 0.28 10.88 7.96
C ASN A 44 -0.03 9.40 8.30
N GLN A 45 0.56 8.89 9.38
CA GLN A 45 0.43 7.48 9.75
C GLN A 45 -1.03 7.03 10.02
N GLU A 46 -1.83 7.87 10.67
CA GLU A 46 -3.22 7.54 11.02
C GLU A 46 -4.12 7.57 9.78
N GLU A 47 -3.92 8.55 8.91
CA GLU A 47 -4.59 8.64 7.61
C GLU A 47 -4.28 7.41 6.74
N ARG A 48 -3.00 6.99 6.67
CA ARG A 48 -2.59 5.79 5.92
C ARG A 48 -3.29 4.53 6.45
N ALA A 49 -3.33 4.34 7.77
CA ALA A 49 -3.98 3.18 8.38
C ALA A 49 -5.49 3.15 8.08
N THR A 50 -6.14 4.32 8.13
CA THR A 50 -7.56 4.47 7.81
C THR A 50 -7.84 4.13 6.35
N ILE A 51 -7.05 4.67 5.42
CA ILE A 51 -7.17 4.41 3.98
C ILE A 51 -6.95 2.91 3.68
N ILE A 52 -5.92 2.30 4.27
CA ILE A 52 -5.63 0.86 4.13
C ILE A 52 -6.83 0.01 4.55
N ASN A 53 -7.45 0.32 5.68
CA ASN A 53 -8.63 -0.41 6.16
C ASN A 53 -9.81 -0.26 5.20
N MET A 54 -10.10 0.96 4.75
CA MET A 54 -11.17 1.22 3.78
C MET A 54 -10.95 0.44 2.48
N MET A 55 -9.72 0.43 1.95
CA MET A 55 -9.40 -0.32 0.74
C MET A 55 -9.56 -1.83 0.93
N LYS A 56 -9.07 -2.38 2.05
CA LYS A 56 -9.25 -3.81 2.39
C LYS A 56 -10.73 -4.19 2.47
N GLU A 57 -11.56 -3.36 3.10
CA GLU A 57 -13.00 -3.62 3.17
C GLU A 57 -13.67 -3.61 1.79
N LEU A 58 -13.33 -2.65 0.93
CA LEU A 58 -13.86 -2.57 -0.43
C LEU A 58 -13.46 -3.79 -1.28
N VAL A 59 -12.19 -4.18 -1.26
CA VAL A 59 -11.69 -5.35 -1.99
C VAL A 59 -12.34 -6.64 -1.49
N ASN A 60 -12.44 -6.82 -0.17
CA ASN A 60 -13.10 -7.97 0.43
C ASN A 60 -14.59 -8.02 0.08
N LYS A 61 -15.27 -6.87 0.04
CA LYS A 61 -16.68 -6.80 -0.39
C LYS A 61 -16.82 -7.22 -1.85
N HIS A 62 -15.94 -6.76 -2.73
CA HIS A 62 -15.95 -7.15 -4.15
C HIS A 62 -15.75 -8.66 -4.33
N LYS A 63 -14.74 -9.24 -3.65
CA LYS A 63 -14.46 -10.69 -3.67
C LYS A 63 -15.57 -11.58 -3.13
N ARG A 64 -16.47 -11.05 -2.29
CA ARG A 64 -17.62 -11.81 -1.75
C ARG A 64 -18.82 -11.84 -2.70
N HIS A 65 -18.84 -10.93 -3.67
CA HIS A 65 -19.93 -10.78 -4.64
C HIS A 65 -19.63 -11.43 -5.99
N ASP A 66 -18.35 -11.66 -6.29
CA ASP A 66 -17.87 -12.54 -7.37
C ASP A 66 -17.91 -14.01 -6.91
#